data_AF-A0A7R9U1L0-F1
#
_entry.id   AF-A0A7R9U1L0-F1
#
_cell.length_a   1.000
_cell.length_b   1.000
_cell.length_c   1.000
_cell.angle_alpha   90.00
_cell.angle_beta   90.00
_cell.angle_gamma   90.00
#
_symmetry.space_group_name_H-M   'P 1'
#
loop_
_entity.id
_entity.type
_entity.pdbx_description
1 polymer ?
#
loop_
_entity_poly.entity_id
_entity_poly.type
_entity_poly.pdbx_seq_one_letter_code
_entity_poly.pdbx_strand_id
1 'polypeptide(L)'
;GGSDWLRATPHLVLAASERAYLMLAPATDRVVENHCYVVPMEHSGATRSLDDGTWEDMRNFKKCLMRMWGERGRQVVFLETAMKLDKKGAPPRCYVECVPVSAEAFSLAPMHFKRAIDEAEDEWSTHAAKRLIDTSGRGLRASVPVGFAYFHVEFGLRQGYAHVIDDELRWKRSFGRDVLKGAMGIEDRGGRRPKPNPALDAQAAAKLKAVYAKYDWVPQLADAARARAGGAQAGGSGGP
;
A
#
# COMPACT_ATOMS: atom_id res chain seq x y z
N GLY A 1 21.36 2.89 -11.64
CA GLY A 1 20.25 2.05 -12.11
C GLY A 1 19.61 1.39 -10.91
N GLY A 2 18.45 1.85 -10.50
CA GLY A 2 17.79 1.37 -9.28
C GLY A 2 17.44 -0.11 -9.42
N SER A 3 17.89 -0.92 -8.45
CA SER A 3 17.54 -2.33 -8.38
C SER A 3 16.01 -2.46 -8.36
N ASP A 4 15.51 -3.22 -9.33
CA ASP A 4 14.13 -3.66 -9.39
C ASP A 4 13.81 -4.43 -8.09
N TRP A 5 12.95 -3.87 -7.24
CA TRP A 5 12.59 -4.46 -5.93
C TRP A 5 12.05 -5.88 -6.09
N LEU A 6 11.34 -6.13 -7.20
CA LEU A 6 10.86 -7.45 -7.57
C LEU A 6 12.03 -8.44 -7.74
N ARG A 7 13.10 -8.03 -8.44
CA ARG A 7 14.31 -8.84 -8.64
C ARG A 7 15.17 -8.96 -7.38
N ALA A 8 15.19 -7.93 -6.55
CA ALA A 8 15.97 -7.94 -5.31
C ALA A 8 15.32 -8.82 -4.23
N THR A 9 13.99 -8.93 -4.22
CA THR A 9 13.24 -9.65 -3.18
C THR A 9 12.16 -10.60 -3.74
N PRO A 10 12.47 -11.47 -4.72
CA PRO A 10 11.47 -12.32 -5.35
C PRO A 10 10.83 -13.31 -4.35
N HIS A 11 11.57 -13.69 -3.31
CA HIS A 11 11.11 -14.57 -2.24
C HIS A 11 10.01 -13.95 -1.34
N LEU A 12 9.77 -12.63 -1.43
CA LEU A 12 8.71 -11.94 -0.69
C LEU A 12 7.41 -11.81 -1.51
N VAL A 13 7.45 -12.10 -2.82
CA VAL A 13 6.33 -11.85 -3.74
C VAL A 13 5.23 -12.89 -3.56
N LEU A 14 4.01 -12.41 -3.33
CA LEU A 14 2.82 -13.24 -3.16
C LEU A 14 2.09 -13.43 -4.48
N ALA A 15 1.84 -12.33 -5.21
CA ALA A 15 1.15 -12.30 -6.50
C ALA A 15 1.61 -11.08 -7.31
N ALA A 16 1.51 -11.16 -8.64
CA ALA A 16 1.95 -10.09 -9.55
C ALA A 16 1.04 -10.03 -10.79
N SER A 17 0.43 -8.87 -11.03
CA SER A 17 -0.24 -8.55 -12.29
C SER A 17 0.76 -7.94 -13.28
N GLU A 18 0.28 -7.46 -14.43
CA GLU A 18 1.11 -6.75 -15.40
C GLU A 18 1.61 -5.39 -14.87
N ARG A 19 0.82 -4.71 -14.02
CA ARG A 19 1.10 -3.32 -13.60
C ARG A 19 1.45 -3.16 -12.13
N ALA A 20 1.11 -4.13 -11.28
CA ALA A 20 1.41 -4.07 -9.85
C ALA A 20 1.69 -5.46 -9.27
N TYR A 21 2.28 -5.51 -8.09
CA TYR A 21 2.49 -6.76 -7.37
C TYR A 21 2.27 -6.60 -5.87
N LEU A 22 1.89 -7.70 -5.24
CA LEU A 22 1.71 -7.84 -3.81
C LEU A 22 2.90 -8.62 -3.24
N MET A 23 3.53 -8.08 -2.21
CA MET A 23 4.65 -8.71 -1.51
C MET A 23 4.50 -8.62 0.00
N LEU A 24 5.10 -9.55 0.73
CA LEU A 24 5.33 -9.41 2.17
C LEU A 24 6.29 -8.24 2.42
N ALA A 25 5.98 -7.37 3.38
CA ALA A 25 6.87 -6.28 3.73
C ALA A 25 8.17 -6.81 4.35
N PRO A 26 9.33 -6.18 4.11
CA PRO A 26 10.59 -6.56 4.74
C PRO A 26 10.49 -6.58 6.27
N ALA A 27 11.23 -7.48 6.91
CA ALA A 27 11.19 -7.65 8.37
C ALA A 27 11.40 -6.36 9.17
N THR A 28 12.20 -5.43 8.65
CA THR A 28 12.50 -4.14 9.28
C THR A 28 11.32 -3.17 9.31
N ASP A 29 10.33 -3.36 8.44
CA ASP A 29 9.17 -2.47 8.31
C ASP A 29 7.86 -3.07 8.83
N ARG A 30 7.83 -4.38 9.06
CA ARG A 30 6.63 -5.08 9.55
C ARG A 30 6.24 -4.59 10.95
N VAL A 31 5.00 -4.08 11.05
CA VAL A 31 4.39 -3.73 12.33
C VAL A 31 3.74 -4.97 12.97
N VAL A 32 3.20 -5.85 12.15
CA VAL A 32 2.50 -7.08 12.53
C VAL A 32 2.89 -8.21 11.58
N GLU A 33 2.57 -9.44 11.97
CA GLU A 33 2.65 -10.57 11.06
C GLU A 33 1.76 -10.34 9.83
N ASN A 34 2.27 -10.69 8.65
CA ASN A 34 1.57 -10.56 7.37
C ASN A 34 1.31 -9.11 6.91
N HIS A 35 2.02 -8.11 7.46
CA HIS A 35 2.09 -6.78 6.86
C HIS A 35 2.67 -6.88 5.43
N CYS A 36 1.91 -6.43 4.44
CA CYS A 36 2.26 -6.51 3.02
C CYS A 36 2.47 -5.13 2.39
N TYR A 37 3.11 -5.10 1.22
CA TYR A 37 3.15 -3.96 0.32
C TYR A 37 2.43 -4.29 -0.99
N VAL A 38 1.66 -3.32 -1.50
CA VAL A 38 1.22 -3.29 -2.89
C VAL A 38 2.09 -2.28 -3.62
N VAL A 39 2.75 -2.70 -4.67
CA VAL A 39 3.81 -1.94 -5.34
C VAL A 39 3.54 -1.88 -6.85
N PRO A 40 3.61 -0.71 -7.51
CA PRO A 40 3.55 -0.64 -8.96
C PRO A 40 4.82 -1.25 -9.59
N MET A 41 4.67 -1.86 -10.77
CA MET A 41 5.79 -2.38 -11.55
C MET A 41 6.68 -1.23 -12.04
N GLU A 42 6.06 -0.18 -12.58
CA GLU A 42 6.77 1.02 -13.00
C GLU A 42 7.41 1.75 -11.82
N HIS A 43 8.49 2.49 -12.10
CA HIS A 43 9.14 3.31 -11.09
C HIS A 43 8.39 4.63 -10.96
N SER A 44 7.59 4.77 -9.90
CA SER A 44 6.89 6.00 -9.56
C SER A 44 7.19 6.43 -8.12
N GLY A 45 7.18 7.73 -7.87
CA GLY A 45 7.43 8.34 -6.56
C GLY A 45 6.24 8.33 -5.60
N ALA A 46 5.04 8.28 -6.17
CA ALA A 46 3.77 8.37 -5.44
C ALA A 46 2.67 7.67 -6.24
N THR A 47 1.71 7.05 -5.56
CA THR A 47 0.53 6.49 -6.25
C THR A 47 -0.27 7.57 -6.97
N ARG A 48 -0.14 8.83 -6.54
CA ARG A 48 -0.73 9.98 -7.22
C ARG A 48 -0.25 10.18 -8.65
N SER A 49 0.94 9.72 -9.02
CA SER A 49 1.47 9.89 -10.37
C SER A 49 1.17 8.71 -11.29
N LEU A 50 0.49 7.66 -10.80
CA LEU A 50 0.19 6.45 -11.56
C LEU A 50 -0.98 6.66 -12.53
N ASP A 51 -0.96 5.92 -13.64
CA ASP A 51 -2.07 5.83 -14.58
C ASP A 51 -3.27 5.05 -14.00
N ASP A 52 -4.43 5.16 -14.66
CA ASP A 52 -5.68 4.54 -14.21
C ASP A 52 -5.61 3.01 -14.17
N GLY A 53 -4.88 2.39 -15.10
CA GLY A 53 -4.70 0.95 -15.16
C GLY A 53 -3.86 0.43 -14.01
N THR A 54 -2.73 1.07 -13.73
CA THR A 54 -1.89 0.72 -12.57
C THR A 54 -2.63 0.95 -11.26
N TRP A 55 -3.37 2.05 -11.16
CA TRP A 55 -4.21 2.35 -10.01
C TRP A 55 -5.28 1.27 -9.75
N GLU A 56 -5.99 0.80 -10.79
CA GLU A 56 -7.02 -0.23 -10.62
C GLU A 56 -6.42 -1.59 -10.23
N ASP A 57 -5.28 -1.98 -10.77
CA ASP A 57 -4.57 -3.20 -10.37
C ASP A 57 -4.19 -3.15 -8.87
N MET A 58 -3.63 -2.02 -8.42
CA MET A 58 -3.33 -1.81 -7.01
C MET A 58 -4.60 -1.87 -6.14
N ARG A 59 -5.69 -1.27 -6.60
CA ARG A 59 -6.98 -1.29 -5.90
C ARG A 59 -7.56 -2.70 -5.81
N ASN A 60 -7.38 -3.54 -6.83
CA ASN A 60 -7.82 -4.94 -6.81
C ASN A 60 -7.05 -5.76 -5.77
N PHE A 61 -5.74 -5.58 -5.64
CA PHE A 61 -4.99 -6.17 -4.53
C PHE A 61 -5.55 -5.76 -3.15
N LYS A 62 -5.86 -4.46 -2.96
CA LYS A 62 -6.47 -3.97 -1.71
C LYS A 62 -7.82 -4.62 -1.42
N LYS A 63 -8.71 -4.70 -2.42
CA LYS A 63 -10.02 -5.39 -2.31
C LYS A 63 -9.85 -6.87 -1.91
N CYS A 64 -8.92 -7.58 -2.54
CA CYS A 64 -8.66 -8.99 -2.23
C CYS A 64 -8.11 -9.18 -0.80
N LEU A 65 -7.20 -8.31 -0.36
CA LEU A 65 -6.70 -8.32 1.02
C LEU A 65 -7.81 -8.06 2.03
N MET A 66 -8.69 -7.09 1.75
CA MET A 66 -9.84 -6.80 2.62
C MET A 66 -10.77 -8.00 2.74
N ARG A 67 -11.09 -8.67 1.63
CA ARG A 67 -11.90 -9.89 1.64
C ARG A 67 -11.21 -11.01 2.44
N MET A 68 -9.93 -11.24 2.19
CA MET A 68 -9.14 -12.27 2.86
C MET A 68 -9.11 -12.11 4.38
N TRP A 69 -8.85 -10.89 4.85
CA TRP A 69 -8.79 -10.59 6.28
C TRP A 69 -10.18 -10.48 6.91
N GLY A 70 -11.17 -9.98 6.17
CA GLY A 70 -12.56 -9.91 6.62
C GLY A 70 -13.15 -11.28 6.93
N GLU A 71 -12.90 -12.29 6.08
CA GLU A 71 -13.26 -13.69 6.34
C GLU A 71 -12.56 -14.30 7.57
N ARG A 72 -11.56 -13.60 8.14
CA ARG A 72 -10.78 -14.00 9.33
C ARG A 72 -11.03 -13.07 10.52
N GLY A 73 -12.09 -12.27 10.50
CA GLY A 73 -12.44 -11.36 11.59
C GLY A 73 -11.45 -10.21 11.80
N ARG A 74 -10.69 -9.83 10.75
CA ARG A 74 -9.71 -8.75 10.76
C ARG A 74 -10.03 -7.72 9.68
N GLN A 75 -9.42 -6.55 9.80
CA GLN A 75 -9.51 -5.46 8.83
C GLN A 75 -8.11 -5.06 8.37
N VAL A 76 -8.03 -4.22 7.33
CA VAL A 76 -6.75 -3.74 6.79
C VAL A 76 -6.75 -2.22 6.81
N VAL A 77 -5.71 -1.65 7.42
CA VAL A 77 -5.38 -0.22 7.29
C VAL A 77 -4.34 -0.09 6.20
N PHE A 78 -4.57 0.83 5.26
CA PHE A 78 -3.64 1.11 4.18
C PHE A 78 -2.89 2.40 4.44
N LEU A 79 -1.57 2.42 4.24
CA LEU A 79 -0.74 3.61 4.45
C LEU A 79 0.11 3.90 3.22
N GLU A 80 0.29 5.17 2.90
CA GLU A 80 1.28 5.63 1.94
C GLU A 80 1.99 6.87 2.49
N THR A 81 3.31 6.93 2.31
CA THR A 81 4.09 8.16 2.54
C THR A 81 4.93 8.47 1.30
N ALA A 82 4.48 9.46 0.54
CA ALA A 82 5.14 9.99 -0.64
C ALA A 82 5.95 11.24 -0.28
N MET A 83 7.25 11.21 -0.52
CA MET A 83 8.19 12.30 -0.20
C MET A 83 9.38 12.23 -1.15
N LYS A 84 10.10 13.34 -1.28
CA LYS A 84 11.30 13.52 -2.12
C LYS A 84 10.96 13.42 -3.60
N LEU A 85 9.80 13.98 -3.99
CA LEU A 85 9.25 13.87 -5.34
C LEU A 85 9.91 14.85 -6.34
N ASP A 86 10.53 15.91 -5.83
CA ASP A 86 11.09 17.04 -6.57
C ASP A 86 12.63 17.06 -6.61
N LYS A 87 13.29 16.07 -5.98
CA LYS A 87 14.75 16.05 -5.88
C LYS A 87 15.37 15.73 -7.24
N LYS A 88 16.58 16.26 -7.51
CA LYS A 88 17.34 16.14 -8.78
C LYS A 88 17.75 14.70 -9.19
N GLY A 89 17.07 13.67 -8.70
CA GLY A 89 17.29 12.26 -9.04
C GLY A 89 15.97 11.49 -9.12
N ALA A 90 16.04 10.19 -9.36
CA ALA A 90 14.84 9.34 -9.37
C ALA A 90 14.20 9.35 -7.97
N PRO A 91 12.86 9.58 -7.86
CA PRO A 91 12.19 9.58 -6.57
C PRO A 91 12.27 8.20 -5.90
N PRO A 92 12.06 8.10 -4.58
CA PRO A 92 11.90 6.79 -3.94
C PRO A 92 10.70 6.05 -4.54
N ARG A 93 10.77 4.73 -4.76
CA ARG A 93 9.61 3.95 -5.22
C ARG A 93 8.45 4.09 -4.23
N CYS A 94 7.25 4.36 -4.74
CA CYS A 94 6.03 4.29 -3.96
C CYS A 94 5.59 2.86 -3.74
N TYR A 95 4.91 2.65 -2.62
CA TYR A 95 4.21 1.43 -2.28
C TYR A 95 3.11 1.80 -1.29
N VAL A 96 2.06 0.98 -1.25
CA VAL A 96 1.03 1.06 -0.23
C VAL A 96 1.24 -0.05 0.79
N GLU A 97 1.48 0.35 2.03
CA GLU A 97 1.52 -0.53 3.19
C GLU A 97 0.11 -1.07 3.47
N CYS A 98 -0.01 -2.36 3.71
CA CYS A 98 -1.27 -3.06 3.97
C CYS A 98 -1.16 -3.79 5.30
N VAL A 99 -1.65 -3.16 6.37
CA VAL A 99 -1.46 -3.65 7.73
C VAL A 99 -2.74 -4.30 8.24
N PRO A 100 -2.77 -5.64 8.40
CA PRO A 100 -3.94 -6.31 8.96
C PRO A 100 -4.02 -6.07 10.47
N VAL A 101 -5.18 -5.67 10.97
CA VAL A 101 -5.43 -5.29 12.37
C VAL A 101 -6.69 -5.96 12.92
N SER A 102 -6.84 -5.97 14.24
CA SER A 102 -8.10 -6.41 14.88
C SER A 102 -9.23 -5.39 14.62
N ALA A 103 -10.48 -5.82 14.80
CA ALA A 103 -11.64 -4.93 14.69
C ALA A 103 -11.59 -3.76 15.67
N GLU A 104 -11.13 -4.01 16.88
CA GLU A 104 -10.94 -2.98 17.91
C GLU A 104 -9.92 -1.94 17.46
N ALA A 105 -8.70 -2.36 17.08
CA ALA A 105 -7.67 -1.44 16.61
C ALA A 105 -8.12 -0.68 15.36
N PHE A 106 -8.86 -1.34 14.45
CA PHE A 106 -9.43 -0.68 13.27
C PHE A 106 -10.44 0.40 13.64
N SER A 107 -11.31 0.17 14.63
CA SER A 107 -12.29 1.17 15.08
C SER A 107 -11.65 2.39 15.76
N LEU A 108 -10.51 2.19 16.43
CA LEU A 108 -9.77 3.27 17.11
C LEU A 108 -8.88 4.05 16.14
N ALA A 109 -8.42 3.43 15.05
CA ALA A 109 -7.44 4.01 14.14
C ALA A 109 -7.83 5.40 13.62
N PRO A 110 -9.06 5.69 13.16
CA PRO A 110 -9.42 7.03 12.68
C PRO A 110 -9.16 8.15 13.71
N MET A 111 -9.53 7.94 14.96
CA MET A 111 -9.30 8.92 16.02
C MET A 111 -7.81 9.13 16.30
N HIS A 112 -7.03 8.05 16.37
CA HIS A 112 -5.59 8.10 16.56
C HIS A 112 -4.88 8.85 15.42
N PHE A 113 -5.23 8.54 14.17
CA PHE A 113 -4.68 9.21 13.00
C PHE A 113 -5.08 10.68 12.92
N LYS A 114 -6.34 11.00 13.22
CA LYS A 114 -6.78 12.39 13.27
C LYS A 114 -5.94 13.20 14.27
N ARG A 115 -5.83 12.71 15.51
CA ARG A 115 -5.04 13.39 16.55
C ARG A 115 -3.57 13.53 16.14
N ALA A 116 -2.96 12.44 15.67
CA ALA A 116 -1.56 12.45 15.30
C ALA A 116 -1.25 13.37 14.12
N ILE A 117 -2.13 13.48 13.12
CA ILE A 117 -1.97 14.40 11.99
C ILE A 117 -2.13 15.85 12.47
N ASP A 118 -3.13 16.12 13.31
CA ASP A 118 -3.37 17.44 13.89
C ASP A 118 -2.15 17.92 14.72
N GLU A 119 -1.39 16.99 15.33
CA GLU A 119 -0.20 17.25 16.15
C GLU A 119 1.13 17.18 15.38
N ALA A 120 1.15 16.77 14.11
CA ALA A 120 2.39 16.38 13.41
C ALA A 120 3.30 17.55 12.97
N GLU A 121 2.75 18.75 12.78
CA GLU A 121 3.49 19.91 12.25
C GLU A 121 3.29 21.20 13.07
N ASP A 122 4.22 22.15 12.90
CA ASP A 122 4.19 23.45 13.56
C ASP A 122 2.95 24.26 13.18
N GLU A 123 2.41 25.06 14.12
CA GLU A 123 1.21 25.92 13.94
C GLU A 123 1.32 26.93 12.80
N TRP A 124 2.55 27.12 12.29
CA TRP A 124 2.89 28.08 11.26
C TRP A 124 3.23 27.45 9.91
N SER A 125 2.93 26.16 9.69
CA SER A 125 3.14 25.53 8.38
C SER A 125 2.22 26.13 7.30
N THR A 126 2.64 26.08 6.03
CA THR A 126 1.88 26.69 4.92
C THR A 126 0.49 26.04 4.78
N HIS A 127 0.40 24.76 5.17
CA HIS A 127 -0.82 23.98 5.13
C HIS A 127 -1.50 23.84 6.51
N ALA A 128 -1.13 24.66 7.50
CA ALA A 128 -1.65 24.60 8.87
C ALA A 128 -3.19 24.69 8.95
N ALA A 129 -3.83 25.45 8.05
CA ALA A 129 -5.30 25.57 8.01
C ALA A 129 -6.01 24.29 7.50
N LYS A 130 -5.28 23.34 6.89
CA LYS A 130 -5.79 22.06 6.37
C LYS A 130 -4.82 20.91 6.69
N ARG A 131 -4.35 20.84 7.94
CA ARG A 131 -3.49 19.74 8.41
C ARG A 131 -4.07 18.38 8.07
N LEU A 132 -5.35 18.20 8.31
CA LEU A 132 -6.07 16.99 7.94
C LEU A 132 -7.00 17.25 6.76
N ILE A 133 -6.82 16.48 5.69
CA ILE A 133 -7.70 16.43 4.54
C ILE A 133 -8.53 15.16 4.64
N ASP A 134 -9.85 15.30 4.80
CA ASP A 134 -10.76 14.15 4.72
C ASP A 134 -10.87 13.67 3.27
N THR A 135 -10.45 12.43 3.03
CA THR A 135 -10.50 11.78 1.71
C THR A 135 -11.70 10.85 1.56
N SER A 136 -12.61 10.81 2.54
CA SER A 136 -13.79 9.95 2.52
C SER A 136 -14.68 10.25 1.32
N GLY A 137 -15.13 9.21 0.62
CA GLY A 137 -15.96 9.31 -0.60
C GLY A 137 -15.26 9.81 -1.86
N ARG A 138 -14.27 10.71 -1.76
CA ARG A 138 -13.55 11.31 -2.91
C ARG A 138 -12.20 10.64 -3.23
N GLY A 139 -11.56 10.03 -2.23
CA GLY A 139 -10.26 9.37 -2.33
C GLY A 139 -9.08 10.34 -2.48
N LEU A 140 -7.87 9.77 -2.52
CA LEU A 140 -6.61 10.51 -2.56
C LEU A 140 -6.43 11.33 -3.86
N ARG A 141 -6.74 10.74 -5.02
CA ARG A 141 -6.53 11.36 -6.35
C ARG A 141 -7.32 12.65 -6.55
N ALA A 142 -8.49 12.76 -5.91
CA ALA A 142 -9.27 14.00 -5.93
C ALA A 142 -8.80 15.01 -4.88
N SER A 143 -8.05 14.59 -3.85
CA SER A 143 -7.79 15.40 -2.64
C SER A 143 -6.41 16.05 -2.61
N VAL A 144 -5.40 15.40 -3.17
CA VAL A 144 -4.01 15.90 -3.20
C VAL A 144 -3.58 16.05 -4.66
N PRO A 145 -3.01 17.19 -5.10
CA PRO A 145 -2.49 17.33 -6.45
C PRO A 145 -1.24 16.45 -6.70
N VAL A 146 -0.91 16.19 -7.96
CA VAL A 146 0.34 15.49 -8.33
C VAL A 146 1.55 16.37 -7.98
N GLY A 147 2.64 15.75 -7.53
CA GLY A 147 3.91 16.44 -7.23
C GLY A 147 4.07 16.90 -5.78
N PHE A 148 3.01 16.88 -4.97
CA PHE A 148 3.07 17.21 -3.55
C PHE A 148 3.53 16.01 -2.72
N ALA A 149 4.37 16.25 -1.72
CA ALA A 149 4.66 15.27 -0.68
C ALA A 149 3.43 15.10 0.22
N TYR A 150 3.11 13.86 0.59
CA TYR A 150 1.94 13.57 1.42
C TYR A 150 2.08 12.29 2.25
N PHE A 151 1.34 12.26 3.34
CA PHE A 151 0.94 11.05 4.03
C PHE A 151 -0.54 10.76 3.73
N HIS A 152 -0.88 9.50 3.51
CA HIS A 152 -2.26 9.05 3.32
C HIS A 152 -2.52 7.77 4.11
N VAL A 153 -3.68 7.72 4.78
CA VAL A 153 -4.21 6.53 5.44
C VAL A 153 -5.62 6.24 4.95
N GLU A 154 -5.92 4.98 4.68
CA GLU A 154 -7.27 4.51 4.38
C GLU A 154 -7.75 3.46 5.39
N PHE A 155 -9.01 3.60 5.79
CA PHE A 155 -9.75 2.65 6.61
C PHE A 155 -10.75 1.95 5.67
N GLY A 156 -10.31 0.86 5.05
CA GLY A 156 -11.01 0.26 3.92
C GLY A 156 -10.81 1.08 2.63
N LEU A 157 -11.83 1.14 1.74
CA LEU A 157 -11.74 1.83 0.44
C LEU A 157 -12.56 3.12 0.34
N ARG A 158 -13.23 3.52 1.43
CA ARG A 158 -14.22 4.62 1.40
C ARG A 158 -13.95 5.73 2.40
N GLN A 159 -13.12 5.47 3.41
CA GLN A 159 -12.76 6.42 4.45
C GLN A 159 -11.24 6.54 4.50
N GLY A 160 -10.74 7.75 4.76
CA GLY A 160 -9.31 7.96 4.92
C GLY A 160 -8.95 9.42 5.15
N TYR A 161 -7.72 9.66 5.58
CA TYR A 161 -7.17 10.98 5.80
C TYR A 161 -5.89 11.16 5.01
N ALA A 162 -5.69 12.36 4.49
CA ALA A 162 -4.42 12.79 3.90
C ALA A 162 -3.87 13.99 4.64
N HIS A 163 -2.55 14.15 4.60
CA HIS A 163 -1.82 15.31 5.07
C HIS A 163 -0.77 15.65 4.00
N VAL A 164 -0.74 16.90 3.54
CA VAL A 164 0.34 17.40 2.68
C VAL A 164 1.51 17.75 3.58
N ILE A 165 2.69 17.19 3.28
CA ILE A 165 3.89 17.32 4.10
C ILE A 165 4.65 18.57 3.66
N ASP A 166 4.83 19.53 4.56
CA ASP A 166 5.55 20.78 4.28
C ASP A 166 7.07 20.63 4.55
N ASP A 167 7.45 20.03 5.68
CA ASP A 167 8.86 19.81 6.06
C ASP A 167 9.24 18.32 6.03
N GLU A 168 9.66 17.85 4.86
CA GLU A 168 10.15 16.47 4.67
C GLU A 168 11.39 16.11 5.50
N LEU A 169 12.15 17.09 6.03
CA LEU A 169 13.32 16.82 6.87
C LEU A 169 12.89 16.39 8.27
N ARG A 170 11.78 16.96 8.77
CA ARG A 170 11.20 16.62 10.08
C ARG A 170 10.22 15.47 10.00
N TRP A 171 9.58 15.25 8.86
CA TRP A 171 8.59 14.18 8.71
C TRP A 171 9.22 12.78 8.76
N LYS A 172 8.72 11.95 9.67
CA LYS A 172 9.13 10.55 9.78
C LYS A 172 8.40 9.69 8.76
N ARG A 173 9.12 8.98 7.89
CA ARG A 173 8.55 7.92 7.03
C ARG A 173 7.80 6.83 7.80
N SER A 174 8.10 6.65 9.08
CA SER A 174 7.41 5.68 9.94
C SER A 174 6.13 6.22 10.57
N PHE A 175 5.77 7.50 10.37
CA PHE A 175 4.64 8.16 11.03
C PHE A 175 3.39 7.28 11.08
N GLY A 176 2.91 6.79 9.94
CA GLY A 176 1.69 5.99 9.91
C GLY A 176 1.80 4.66 10.67
N ARG A 177 2.97 4.02 10.63
CA ARG A 177 3.25 2.80 11.38
C ARG A 177 3.28 3.07 12.89
N ASP A 178 3.86 4.19 13.30
CA ASP A 178 3.99 4.57 14.70
C ASP A 178 2.63 4.91 15.31
N VAL A 179 1.78 5.64 14.57
CA VAL A 179 0.38 5.89 14.96
C VAL A 179 -0.40 4.59 15.08
N LEU A 180 -0.26 3.69 14.11
CA LEU A 180 -0.98 2.42 14.11
C LEU A 180 -0.54 1.49 15.24
N LYS A 181 0.75 1.45 15.59
CA LYS A 181 1.26 0.75 16.78
C LYS A 181 0.58 1.28 18.05
N GLY A 182 0.46 2.59 18.18
CA GLY A 182 -0.26 3.22 19.30
C GLY A 182 -1.73 2.79 19.35
N ALA A 183 -2.42 2.74 18.22
CA ALA A 183 -3.81 2.26 18.14
C ALA A 183 -3.96 0.76 18.46
N MET A 184 -2.89 -0.03 18.27
CA MET A 184 -2.85 -1.46 18.62
C MET A 184 -2.33 -1.74 20.04
N GLY A 185 -1.96 -0.71 20.81
CA GLY A 185 -1.34 -0.87 22.12
C GLY A 185 0.03 -1.57 22.07
N ILE A 186 0.72 -1.52 20.93
CA ILE A 186 2.07 -2.08 20.79
C ILE A 186 3.07 -1.10 21.40
N GLU A 187 3.63 -1.45 22.55
CA GLU A 187 4.68 -0.69 23.20
C GLU A 187 5.96 -0.66 22.34
N ASP A 188 6.55 0.52 22.20
CA ASP A 188 7.89 0.65 21.65
C ASP A 188 8.92 0.21 22.70
N ARG A 189 9.21 -1.09 22.74
CA ARG A 189 10.12 -1.68 23.73
C ARG A 189 11.59 -1.33 23.52
N GLY A 190 11.93 -0.34 22.68
CA GLY A 190 13.30 0.02 22.35
C GLY A 190 14.11 -1.15 21.78
N GLY A 191 13.42 -2.18 21.28
CA GLY A 191 14.01 -3.42 20.82
C GLY A 191 14.83 -3.20 19.55
N ARG A 192 15.92 -3.97 19.40
CA ARG A 192 16.71 -3.94 18.18
C ARG A 192 15.81 -4.32 17.00
N ARG A 193 15.83 -3.49 15.93
CA ARG A 193 15.11 -3.79 14.69
C ARG A 193 15.42 -5.23 14.24
N PRO A 194 14.40 -6.03 13.85
CA PRO A 194 14.62 -7.37 13.35
C PRO A 194 15.66 -7.35 12.24
N LYS A 195 16.68 -8.22 12.34
CA LYS A 195 17.63 -8.39 11.24
C LYS A 195 16.92 -9.10 10.10
N PRO A 196 17.13 -8.68 8.84
CA PRO A 196 16.61 -9.42 7.69
C PRO A 196 17.08 -10.88 7.73
N ASN A 197 16.16 -11.81 7.54
CA ASN A 197 16.46 -13.24 7.44
C ASN A 197 15.70 -13.79 6.22
N PRO A 198 16.35 -13.90 5.06
CA PRO A 198 15.69 -14.30 3.82
C PRO A 198 14.98 -15.66 3.90
N ALA A 199 15.49 -16.60 4.69
CA ALA A 199 14.87 -17.92 4.84
C ALA A 199 13.55 -17.85 5.64
N LEU A 200 13.55 -17.15 6.77
CA LEU A 200 12.34 -16.93 7.57
C LEU A 200 11.31 -16.08 6.80
N ASP A 201 11.79 -15.08 6.09
CA ASP A 201 10.94 -14.21 5.28
C ASP A 201 10.32 -14.96 4.11
N ALA A 202 11.07 -15.80 3.41
CA ALA A 202 10.55 -16.68 2.36
C ALA A 202 9.51 -17.67 2.91
N GLN A 203 9.75 -18.23 4.09
CA GLN A 203 8.80 -19.13 4.74
C GLN A 203 7.50 -18.41 5.10
N ALA A 204 7.58 -17.21 5.68
CA ALA A 204 6.41 -16.39 6.01
C ALA A 204 5.65 -15.99 4.74
N ALA A 205 6.35 -15.59 3.68
CA ALA A 205 5.75 -15.24 2.40
C ALA A 205 5.05 -16.44 1.77
N ALA A 206 5.66 -17.63 1.79
CA ALA A 206 5.03 -18.85 1.27
C ALA A 206 3.75 -19.22 2.02
N LYS A 207 3.75 -19.12 3.36
CA LYS A 207 2.55 -19.34 4.18
C LYS A 207 1.44 -18.35 3.82
N LEU A 208 1.76 -17.06 3.73
CA LEU A 208 0.78 -16.05 3.38
C LEU A 208 0.28 -16.18 1.94
N LYS A 209 1.16 -16.55 1.01
CA LYS A 209 0.81 -16.82 -0.39
C LYS A 209 -0.20 -17.96 -0.50
N ALA A 210 -0.02 -19.04 0.26
CA ALA A 210 -0.97 -20.16 0.28
C ALA A 210 -2.35 -19.71 0.79
N VAL A 211 -2.39 -18.84 1.81
CA VAL A 211 -3.63 -18.25 2.31
C VAL A 211 -4.27 -17.29 1.30
N TYR A 212 -3.47 -16.48 0.61
CA TYR A 212 -3.91 -15.50 -0.37
C TYR A 212 -4.44 -16.12 -1.66
N ALA A 213 -3.98 -17.32 -2.04
CA ALA A 213 -4.31 -17.98 -3.31
C ALA A 213 -5.82 -18.03 -3.63
N LYS A 214 -6.68 -18.24 -2.62
CA LYS A 214 -8.16 -18.24 -2.77
C LYS A 214 -8.72 -16.88 -3.25
N TYR A 215 -8.01 -15.80 -2.95
CA TYR A 215 -8.43 -14.41 -3.18
C TYR A 215 -7.65 -13.77 -4.32
N ASP A 216 -6.66 -14.46 -4.88
CA ASP A 216 -5.84 -13.94 -5.96
C ASP A 216 -6.68 -13.76 -7.22
N TRP A 217 -6.72 -12.53 -7.71
CA TRP A 217 -7.51 -12.11 -8.86
C TRP A 217 -6.69 -12.19 -10.15
N VAL A 218 -5.36 -12.27 -10.07
CA VAL A 218 -4.45 -12.24 -11.22
C VAL A 218 -4.69 -13.39 -12.20
N PRO A 219 -4.86 -14.67 -11.76
CA PRO A 219 -5.09 -15.76 -12.70
C PRO A 219 -6.34 -15.55 -13.58
N GLN A 220 -7.38 -14.91 -13.03
CA GLN A 220 -8.64 -14.65 -13.72
C GLN A 220 -8.45 -13.70 -14.93
N LEU A 221 -7.50 -12.76 -14.85
CA LEU A 221 -7.15 -11.91 -15.99
C LEU A 221 -6.47 -12.69 -17.11
N ALA A 222 -5.53 -13.57 -16.75
CA ALA A 222 -4.80 -14.37 -17.72
C ALA A 222 -5.77 -15.30 -18.48
N ASP A 223 -6.71 -15.90 -17.76
CA ASP A 223 -7.74 -16.76 -18.36
C ASP A 223 -8.69 -15.96 -19.24
N ALA A 224 -9.14 -14.77 -18.82
CA ALA A 224 -9.97 -13.89 -19.63
C ALA A 224 -9.27 -13.39 -20.91
N ALA A 225 -7.96 -13.06 -20.81
CA ALA A 225 -7.16 -12.66 -21.95
C ALA A 225 -6.98 -13.81 -22.95
N ARG A 226 -6.70 -15.03 -22.46
CA ARG A 226 -6.59 -16.25 -23.28
C ARG A 226 -7.91 -16.58 -23.99
N ALA A 227 -9.04 -16.48 -23.28
CA ALA A 227 -10.37 -16.71 -23.87
C ALA A 227 -10.68 -15.73 -25.01
N ARG A 228 -10.33 -14.44 -24.86
CA ARG A 228 -10.48 -13.42 -25.92
C ARG A 228 -9.60 -13.71 -27.13
N ALA A 229 -8.35 -14.11 -26.91
CA ALA A 229 -7.42 -14.46 -27.99
C ALA A 229 -7.86 -15.72 -28.76
N GLY A 230 -8.37 -16.73 -28.06
CA GLY A 230 -8.90 -17.96 -28.67
C GLY A 230 -10.20 -17.74 -29.45
N GLY A 231 -11.08 -16.85 -28.98
CA GLY A 231 -12.31 -16.48 -29.69
C GLY A 231 -12.07 -15.70 -30.99
N ALA A 232 -11.01 -14.88 -31.04
CA ALA A 232 -10.65 -14.12 -32.23
C ALA A 232 -10.09 -15.00 -33.37
N GLN A 233 -9.45 -16.13 -33.06
CA GLN A 233 -8.94 -17.07 -34.07
C GLN A 233 -10.04 -17.95 -34.69
N ALA A 234 -11.15 -18.20 -33.99
CA ALA A 234 -12.26 -19.02 -34.47
C ALA A 234 -13.22 -18.26 -35.43
N GLY A 235 -13.14 -16.93 -35.51
CA GLY A 235 -14.01 -16.10 -36.36
C GLY A 235 -13.44 -15.74 -37.74
N GLY A 236 -12.24 -16.24 -38.09
CA GLY A 236 -11.47 -15.78 -39.26
C GLY A 236 -11.53 -16.66 -40.52
N SER A 237 -12.19 -17.82 -40.49
CA SER A 237 -12.29 -18.71 -41.66
C SER A 237 -13.74 -18.80 -42.14
N GLY A 238 -14.18 -17.81 -42.91
CA GLY A 238 -15.55 -17.70 -43.40
C GLY A 238 -15.69 -16.88 -44.69
N GLY A 239 -15.01 -17.33 -45.75
CA GLY A 239 -15.40 -17.11 -47.16
C GLY A 239 -14.71 -15.95 -47.91
N PRO A 240 -14.86 -15.91 -49.24
CA PRO A 240 -15.49 -16.89 -50.14
C PRO A 240 -14.50 -17.88 -50.78
#